data_AF-A0A315U0Y7-F1
#
_entry.id   AF-A0A315U0Y7-F1
#
_cell.length_a   1.000
_cell.length_b   1.000
_cell.length_c   1.000
_cell.angle_alpha   90.00
_cell.angle_beta   90.00
_cell.angle_gamma   90.00
#
_symmetry.space_group_name_H-M   'P 1'
#
loop_
_entity.id
_entity.type
_entity.pdbx_description
1 polymer ?
#
loop_
_entity_poly.entity_id
_entity_poly.type
_entity_poly.pdbx_seq_one_letter_code
_entity_poly.pdbx_strand_id
1 'polypeptide(L)'
;MEFIPAATLWALTILRLPAALDPNRGSVFRATILAAVACTLYIPVFYYGVDPVLGGQNRVGLIILLFLLLGFWQFRTAILLAAVADIEVRRRNLTFGRWAAGCACATVTAGFLTSRVEVADPNLPLTYGDQPGMAVFLWSGSAFIMWICLDIARVCHSNVPRMQTPAFRSAFILIALGCILFALVLLNRLLYGAVIKADGPASAVAAALNILYWAGETVAVLLVSLGLLLPRLTGHLQRAAFGIRARLLLLEIGPIWNRVASSQHHLILRNRRTSSLTFFSRHAATQLHRRLVEIRDCEMASPEAAGHLDAHERSVVERAELALETRSGGQRTR
;
A
#
# COMPACT_ATOMS: atom_id res chain seq x y z
N MET A 1 -13.03 -10.93 -16.39
CA MET A 1 -12.64 -9.89 -15.39
C MET A 1 -11.89 -10.49 -14.19
N GLU A 2 -11.98 -11.79 -13.97
CA GLU A 2 -11.44 -12.52 -12.81
C GLU A 2 -9.92 -12.42 -12.62
N PHE A 3 -9.17 -12.16 -13.70
CA PHE A 3 -7.72 -11.98 -13.65
C PHE A 3 -7.28 -10.62 -13.10
N ILE A 4 -8.14 -9.59 -13.13
CA ILE A 4 -7.76 -8.23 -12.76
C ILE A 4 -7.41 -8.12 -11.26
N PRO A 5 -8.23 -8.62 -10.32
CA PRO A 5 -7.88 -8.63 -8.90
C PRO A 5 -6.57 -9.39 -8.63
N ALA A 6 -6.43 -10.59 -9.21
CA ALA A 6 -5.24 -11.41 -9.03
C ALA A 6 -3.97 -10.70 -9.55
N ALA A 7 -4.01 -10.17 -10.78
CA ALA A 7 -2.87 -9.45 -11.37
C ALA A 7 -2.50 -8.20 -10.56
N THR A 8 -3.51 -7.45 -10.07
CA THR A 8 -3.29 -6.26 -9.24
C THR A 8 -2.59 -6.62 -7.92
N LEU A 9 -3.05 -7.68 -7.25
CA LEU A 9 -2.48 -8.14 -5.99
C LEU A 9 -1.07 -8.74 -6.17
N TRP A 10 -0.81 -9.44 -7.27
CA TRP A 10 0.54 -9.90 -7.62
C TRP A 10 1.49 -8.73 -7.90
N ALA A 11 1.08 -7.74 -8.68
CA ALA A 11 1.87 -6.53 -8.92
C ALA A 11 2.19 -5.81 -7.60
N LEU A 12 1.19 -5.66 -6.73
CA LEU A 12 1.36 -5.09 -5.39
C LEU A 12 2.36 -5.90 -4.54
N THR A 13 2.27 -7.23 -4.60
CA THR A 13 3.17 -8.15 -3.87
C THR A 13 4.62 -8.01 -4.34
N ILE A 14 4.85 -7.99 -5.66
CA ILE A 14 6.18 -7.81 -6.26
C ILE A 14 6.77 -6.45 -5.84
N LEU A 15 5.99 -5.37 -5.94
CA LEU A 15 6.40 -4.03 -5.50
C LEU A 15 6.68 -3.96 -3.99
N ARG A 16 6.14 -4.89 -3.20
CA ARG A 16 6.29 -4.98 -1.75
C ARG A 16 7.39 -5.93 -1.30
N LEU A 17 7.99 -6.71 -2.21
CA LEU A 17 9.06 -7.68 -1.92
C LEU A 17 10.23 -7.11 -1.11
N PRO A 18 10.75 -5.88 -1.36
CA PRO A 18 11.84 -5.34 -0.56
C PRO A 18 11.50 -5.13 0.93
N ALA A 19 10.20 -5.08 1.26
CA ALA A 19 9.72 -4.93 2.63
C ALA A 19 9.26 -6.25 3.26
N ALA A 20 9.45 -7.39 2.58
CA ALA A 20 9.06 -8.70 3.08
C ALA A 20 9.84 -9.10 4.34
N LEU A 21 11.11 -8.68 4.44
CA LEU A 21 12.00 -8.99 5.57
C LEU A 21 11.89 -7.99 6.73
N ASP A 22 11.18 -6.88 6.56
CA ASP A 22 11.05 -5.87 7.60
C ASP A 22 9.94 -6.29 8.60
N PRO A 23 10.25 -6.52 9.90
CA PRO A 23 9.27 -6.98 10.88
C PRO A 23 8.09 -6.01 11.07
N ASN A 24 8.28 -4.72 10.82
CA ASN A 24 7.24 -3.70 10.96
C ASN A 24 6.40 -3.53 9.68
N ARG A 25 6.92 -3.92 8.52
CA ARG A 25 6.28 -3.72 7.20
C ARG A 25 5.88 -5.02 6.50
N GLY A 26 6.31 -6.16 7.04
CA GLY A 26 6.06 -7.49 6.49
C GLY A 26 4.59 -7.92 6.56
N SER A 27 3.80 -7.34 7.46
CA SER A 27 2.36 -7.62 7.57
C SER A 27 1.59 -7.26 6.29
N VAL A 28 1.88 -6.10 5.67
CA VAL A 28 1.28 -5.72 4.38
C VAL A 28 1.65 -6.74 3.29
N PHE A 29 2.93 -7.10 3.19
CA PHE A 29 3.39 -8.06 2.19
C PHE A 29 2.73 -9.43 2.36
N ARG A 30 2.62 -9.92 3.60
CA ARG A 30 1.92 -11.17 3.92
C ARG A 30 0.44 -11.10 3.57
N ALA A 31 -0.21 -9.96 3.80
CA ALA A 31 -1.60 -9.76 3.42
C ALA A 31 -1.79 -9.86 1.90
N THR A 32 -0.92 -9.18 1.13
CA THR A 32 -1.04 -9.12 -0.32
C THR A 32 -0.71 -10.45 -0.99
N ILE A 33 0.28 -11.19 -0.50
CA ILE A 33 0.61 -12.51 -1.07
C ILE A 33 -0.50 -13.53 -0.78
N LEU A 34 -1.06 -13.54 0.44
CA LEU A 34 -2.18 -14.42 0.79
C LEU A 34 -3.41 -14.12 -0.06
N ALA A 35 -3.74 -12.83 -0.22
CA ALA A 35 -4.85 -12.41 -1.07
C ALA A 35 -4.59 -12.72 -2.56
N ALA A 36 -3.37 -12.50 -3.07
CA ALA A 36 -3.01 -12.81 -4.45
C ALA A 36 -3.16 -14.31 -4.74
N VAL A 37 -2.70 -15.18 -3.84
CA VAL A 37 -2.85 -16.63 -3.99
C VAL A 37 -4.33 -17.04 -3.91
N ALA A 38 -5.10 -16.49 -2.97
CA ALA A 38 -6.54 -16.76 -2.89
C ALA A 38 -7.28 -16.36 -4.18
N CYS A 39 -7.04 -15.15 -4.70
CA CYS A 39 -7.64 -14.69 -5.96
C CYS A 39 -7.17 -15.52 -7.17
N THR A 40 -5.92 -16.01 -7.16
CA THR A 40 -5.42 -16.88 -8.24
C THR A 40 -6.11 -18.23 -8.22
N LEU A 41 -6.25 -18.84 -7.05
CA LEU A 41 -6.93 -20.13 -6.88
C LEU A 41 -8.43 -20.03 -7.16
N TYR A 42 -9.04 -18.86 -7.00
CA TYR A 42 -10.46 -18.62 -7.30
C TYR A 42 -10.78 -18.62 -8.80
N ILE A 43 -9.78 -18.39 -9.67
CA ILE A 43 -9.98 -18.44 -11.13
C ILE A 43 -10.26 -19.91 -11.54
N PRO A 44 -11.35 -20.20 -12.29
CA PRO A 44 -11.79 -21.56 -12.61
C PRO A 44 -10.68 -22.45 -13.18
N VAL A 45 -9.82 -21.91 -14.06
CA VAL A 45 -8.70 -22.66 -14.65
C VAL A 45 -7.75 -23.22 -13.58
N PHE A 46 -7.42 -22.42 -12.58
CA PHE A 46 -6.55 -22.86 -11.48
C PHE A 46 -7.33 -23.68 -10.46
N TYR A 47 -8.58 -23.33 -10.18
CA TYR A 47 -9.45 -24.06 -9.26
C TYR A 47 -9.58 -25.54 -9.67
N TYR A 48 -10.05 -25.78 -10.89
CA TYR A 48 -10.26 -27.13 -11.42
C TYR A 48 -8.94 -27.86 -11.74
N GLY A 49 -7.85 -27.12 -11.94
CA GLY A 49 -6.52 -27.73 -12.12
C GLY A 49 -5.91 -28.24 -10.81
N VAL A 50 -6.10 -27.49 -9.71
CA VAL A 50 -5.46 -27.80 -8.41
C VAL A 50 -6.32 -28.74 -7.56
N ASP A 51 -7.65 -28.64 -7.62
CA ASP A 51 -8.53 -29.43 -6.76
C ASP A 51 -8.37 -30.96 -6.92
N PRO A 52 -8.24 -31.52 -8.14
CA PRO A 52 -7.99 -32.96 -8.32
C PRO A 52 -6.68 -33.42 -7.67
N VAL A 53 -5.63 -32.59 -7.70
CA VAL A 53 -4.34 -32.88 -7.05
C VAL A 53 -4.48 -32.95 -5.53
N LEU A 54 -5.44 -32.22 -4.97
CA LEU A 54 -5.77 -32.24 -3.54
C LEU A 54 -6.81 -33.31 -3.17
N GLY A 55 -7.26 -34.13 -4.12
CA GLY A 55 -8.20 -35.24 -3.90
C GLY A 55 -9.62 -34.99 -4.42
N GLY A 56 -9.88 -33.88 -5.12
CA GLY A 56 -11.14 -33.63 -5.83
C GLY A 56 -12.37 -33.34 -4.95
N GLN A 57 -12.14 -33.00 -3.67
CA GLN A 57 -13.19 -32.77 -2.66
C GLN A 57 -13.33 -31.29 -2.31
N ASN A 58 -13.12 -30.39 -3.28
CA ASN A 58 -13.26 -28.94 -3.10
C ASN A 58 -12.35 -28.33 -2.02
N ARG A 59 -11.22 -28.99 -1.74
CA ARG A 59 -10.26 -28.55 -0.71
C ARG A 59 -9.60 -27.23 -1.09
N VAL A 60 -9.55 -26.91 -2.39
CA VAL A 60 -9.13 -25.58 -2.86
C VAL A 60 -10.02 -24.48 -2.27
N GLY A 61 -11.33 -24.72 -2.14
CA GLY A 61 -12.26 -23.79 -1.51
C GLY A 61 -11.91 -23.45 -0.06
N LEU A 62 -11.56 -24.47 0.73
CA LEU A 62 -11.07 -24.27 2.11
C LEU A 62 -9.77 -23.46 2.13
N ILE A 63 -8.80 -23.81 1.27
CA ILE A 63 -7.51 -23.11 1.19
C ILE A 63 -7.71 -21.64 0.83
N ILE A 64 -8.56 -21.35 -0.17
CA ILE A 64 -8.91 -19.97 -0.57
C ILE A 64 -9.45 -19.21 0.64
N LEU A 65 -10.44 -19.76 1.34
CA LEU A 65 -11.04 -19.05 2.47
C LEU A 65 -10.03 -18.85 3.60
N LEU A 66 -9.22 -19.84 3.95
CA LEU A 66 -8.16 -19.69 4.95
C LEU A 66 -7.15 -18.59 4.57
N PHE A 67 -6.73 -18.54 3.31
CA PHE A 67 -5.85 -17.47 2.83
C PHE A 67 -6.52 -16.10 2.86
N LEU A 68 -7.81 -16.00 2.55
CA LEU A 68 -8.56 -14.76 2.73
C LEU A 68 -8.61 -14.34 4.21
N LEU A 69 -8.99 -15.23 5.13
CA LEU A 69 -9.05 -14.92 6.56
C LEU A 69 -7.70 -14.44 7.10
N LEU A 70 -6.63 -15.18 6.80
CA LEU A 70 -5.28 -14.82 7.21
C LEU A 70 -4.81 -13.53 6.51
N GLY A 71 -5.15 -13.34 5.23
CA GLY A 71 -4.83 -12.15 4.46
C GLY A 71 -5.47 -10.88 5.05
N PHE A 72 -6.78 -10.92 5.30
CA PHE A 72 -7.52 -9.84 5.97
C PHE A 72 -7.01 -9.59 7.39
N TRP A 73 -6.64 -10.64 8.13
CA TRP A 73 -6.01 -10.49 9.44
C TRP A 73 -4.67 -9.75 9.38
N GLN A 74 -3.77 -10.14 8.47
CA GLN A 74 -2.50 -9.47 8.24
C GLN A 74 -2.70 -8.02 7.77
N PHE A 75 -3.72 -7.79 6.94
CA PHE A 75 -4.08 -6.46 6.46
C PHE A 75 -4.53 -5.56 7.61
N ARG A 76 -5.45 -6.03 8.47
CA ARG A 76 -5.86 -5.32 9.69
C ARG A 76 -4.67 -4.99 10.58
N THR A 77 -3.78 -5.96 10.78
CA THR A 77 -2.56 -5.78 11.57
C THR A 77 -1.71 -4.65 11.01
N ALA A 78 -1.53 -4.59 9.69
CA ALA A 78 -0.79 -3.51 9.05
C ALA A 78 -1.44 -2.14 9.24
N ILE A 79 -2.77 -2.04 9.12
CA ILE A 79 -3.51 -0.80 9.34
C ILE A 79 -3.38 -0.33 10.79
N LEU A 80 -3.52 -1.23 11.77
CA LEU A 80 -3.37 -0.89 13.18
C LEU A 80 -1.95 -0.41 13.51
N LEU A 81 -0.93 -1.07 12.96
CA LEU A 81 0.48 -0.65 13.11
C LEU A 81 0.74 0.72 12.50
N ALA A 82 0.05 1.07 11.41
CA ALA A 82 0.23 2.34 10.71
C ALA A 82 -0.60 3.49 11.29
N ALA A 83 -1.80 3.21 11.83
CA ALA A 83 -2.75 4.24 12.24
C ALA A 83 -2.77 4.51 13.75
N VAL A 84 -2.49 3.49 14.58
CA VAL A 84 -2.64 3.60 16.04
C VAL A 84 -1.28 3.84 16.69
N ALA A 85 -1.09 5.06 17.20
CA ALA A 85 0.11 5.46 17.91
C ALA A 85 0.25 4.82 19.30
N ASP A 86 -0.88 4.66 20.01
CA ASP A 86 -0.95 4.07 21.35
C ASP A 86 -0.55 2.58 21.33
N ILE A 87 0.54 2.26 22.04
CA ILE A 87 1.14 0.92 22.05
C ILE A 87 0.26 -0.09 22.79
N GLU A 88 -0.37 0.30 23.90
CA GLU A 88 -1.15 -0.59 24.75
C GLU A 88 -2.47 -0.97 24.08
N VAL A 89 -3.19 0.04 23.57
CA VAL A 89 -4.43 -0.17 22.82
C VAL A 89 -4.16 -1.02 21.59
N ARG A 90 -3.06 -0.74 20.88
CA ARG A 90 -2.64 -1.53 19.71
C ARG A 90 -2.32 -2.97 20.10
N ARG A 91 -1.55 -3.22 21.16
CA ARG A 91 -1.21 -4.57 21.61
C ARG A 91 -2.47 -5.38 21.95
N ARG A 92 -3.40 -4.79 22.71
CA ARG A 92 -4.67 -5.44 23.08
C ARG A 92 -5.52 -5.78 21.85
N ASN A 93 -5.64 -4.86 20.90
CA ASN A 93 -6.41 -5.08 19.68
C ASN A 93 -5.79 -6.14 18.76
N LEU A 94 -4.45 -6.25 18.75
CA LEU A 94 -3.73 -7.28 18.01
C LEU A 94 -3.85 -8.66 18.68
N THR A 95 -3.77 -8.73 20.01
CA THR A 95 -3.94 -10.02 20.73
C THR A 95 -5.36 -10.53 20.58
N PHE A 96 -6.37 -9.69 20.79
CA PHE A 96 -7.77 -10.06 20.59
C PHE A 96 -8.03 -10.53 19.17
N GLY A 97 -7.56 -9.77 18.18
CA GLY A 97 -7.77 -10.12 16.78
C GLY A 97 -7.05 -11.40 16.35
N ARG A 98 -5.89 -11.72 16.95
CA ARG A 98 -5.19 -12.99 16.69
C ARG A 98 -6.01 -14.19 17.18
N TRP A 99 -6.60 -14.06 18.37
CA TRP A 99 -7.54 -15.06 18.89
C TRP A 99 -8.76 -15.20 17.98
N ALA A 100 -9.37 -14.07 17.59
CA ALA A 100 -10.51 -14.08 16.67
C ALA A 100 -10.19 -14.74 15.32
N ALA A 101 -9.01 -14.48 14.74
CA ALA A 101 -8.56 -15.11 13.50
C ALA A 101 -8.34 -16.62 13.67
N GLY A 102 -7.73 -17.04 14.79
CA GLY A 102 -7.56 -18.45 15.11
C GLY A 102 -8.90 -19.17 15.27
N CYS A 103 -9.83 -18.58 16.02
CA CYS A 103 -11.18 -19.11 16.18
C CYS A 103 -11.91 -19.19 14.83
N ALA A 104 -11.87 -18.14 14.01
CA ALA A 104 -12.51 -18.14 12.69
C ALA A 104 -11.93 -19.23 11.77
N CYS A 105 -10.60 -19.37 11.71
CA CYS A 105 -9.97 -20.43 10.92
C CYS A 105 -10.37 -21.83 11.42
N ALA A 106 -10.41 -22.05 12.75
CA ALA A 106 -10.83 -23.32 13.34
C ALA A 106 -12.29 -23.63 13.02
N THR A 107 -13.20 -22.66 13.20
CA THR A 107 -14.63 -22.81 12.92
C THR A 107 -14.90 -23.10 11.45
N VAL A 108 -14.25 -22.35 10.54
CA VAL A 108 -14.35 -22.57 9.10
C VAL A 108 -13.84 -23.96 8.73
N THR A 109 -12.69 -24.36 9.24
CA THR A 109 -12.12 -25.69 8.96
C THR A 109 -13.04 -26.80 9.47
N ALA A 110 -13.57 -26.68 10.68
CA ALA A 110 -14.52 -27.65 11.24
C ALA A 110 -15.83 -27.71 10.43
N GLY A 111 -16.37 -26.55 10.00
CA GLY A 111 -17.55 -26.48 9.13
C GLY A 111 -17.31 -27.17 7.78
N PHE A 112 -16.15 -26.97 7.18
CA PHE A 112 -15.78 -27.65 5.93
C PHE A 112 -15.65 -29.16 6.11
N LEU A 113 -14.92 -29.62 7.13
CA LEU A 113 -14.66 -31.05 7.37
C LEU A 113 -15.93 -31.84 7.74
N THR A 114 -16.94 -31.17 8.30
CA THR A 114 -18.24 -31.78 8.61
C THR A 114 -19.21 -31.77 7.41
N SER A 115 -18.84 -31.12 6.31
CA SER A 115 -19.64 -31.04 5.09
C SER A 115 -19.29 -32.16 4.11
N ARG A 116 -20.27 -32.59 3.33
CA ARG A 116 -20.11 -33.55 2.23
C ARG A 116 -19.90 -32.78 0.93
N VAL A 117 -18.65 -32.69 0.49
CA VAL A 117 -18.26 -31.94 -0.71
C VAL A 117 -17.64 -32.90 -1.72
N GLU A 118 -18.50 -33.47 -2.58
CA GLU A 118 -18.14 -34.59 -3.47
C GLU A 118 -17.71 -34.13 -4.86
N VAL A 119 -18.13 -32.94 -5.28
CA VAL A 119 -17.85 -32.38 -6.61
C VAL A 119 -17.14 -31.03 -6.45
N ALA A 120 -16.08 -30.83 -7.22
CA ALA A 120 -15.38 -29.55 -7.29
C ALA A 120 -16.30 -28.48 -7.88
N ASP A 121 -16.57 -27.42 -7.12
CA ASP A 121 -17.36 -26.27 -7.57
C ASP A 121 -16.89 -25.00 -6.83
N PRO A 122 -16.39 -23.98 -7.56
CA PRO A 122 -15.97 -22.71 -6.97
C PRO A 122 -17.12 -21.92 -6.34
N ASN A 123 -18.38 -22.20 -6.70
CA ASN A 123 -19.56 -21.56 -6.14
C ASN A 123 -20.15 -22.35 -4.96
N LEU A 124 -19.31 -22.66 -3.97
CA LEU A 124 -19.69 -23.34 -2.72
C LEU A 124 -21.02 -22.89 -2.09
N PRO A 125 -21.34 -21.58 -2.01
CA PRO A 125 -22.61 -21.12 -1.44
C PRO A 125 -23.86 -21.60 -2.18
N LEU A 126 -23.77 -21.77 -3.49
CA LEU A 126 -24.91 -22.18 -4.32
C LEU A 126 -25.10 -23.69 -4.27
N THR A 127 -24.00 -24.43 -4.31
CA THR A 127 -24.03 -25.89 -4.51
C THR A 127 -24.17 -26.65 -3.20
N TYR A 128 -23.59 -26.12 -2.11
CA TYR A 128 -23.52 -26.81 -0.82
C TYR A 128 -24.15 -26.01 0.33
N GLY A 129 -24.77 -24.85 0.05
CA GLY A 129 -25.31 -23.94 1.06
C GLY A 129 -26.40 -24.52 1.96
N ASP A 130 -27.05 -25.60 1.54
CA ASP A 130 -28.08 -26.29 2.33
C ASP A 130 -27.51 -27.20 3.42
N GLN A 131 -26.20 -27.48 3.40
CA GLN A 131 -25.55 -28.30 4.42
C GLN A 131 -25.20 -27.45 5.65
N PRO A 132 -25.48 -27.93 6.88
CA PRO A 132 -25.23 -27.15 8.09
C PRO A 132 -23.74 -26.84 8.30
N GLY A 133 -22.85 -27.78 7.98
CA GLY A 133 -21.39 -27.55 8.04
C GLY A 133 -20.95 -26.46 7.08
N MET A 134 -21.49 -26.44 5.86
CA MET A 134 -21.16 -25.47 4.83
C MET A 134 -21.73 -24.09 5.18
N ALA A 135 -22.93 -24.04 5.77
CA ALA A 135 -23.48 -22.82 6.32
C ALA A 135 -22.54 -22.24 7.40
N VAL A 136 -22.05 -23.05 8.34
CA VAL A 136 -21.06 -22.60 9.33
C VAL A 136 -19.79 -22.09 8.66
N PHE A 137 -19.25 -22.82 7.67
CA PHE A 137 -18.08 -22.42 6.88
C PHE A 137 -18.26 -21.03 6.23
N LEU A 138 -19.38 -20.81 5.53
CA LEU A 138 -19.65 -19.57 4.80
C LEU A 138 -19.97 -18.41 5.73
N TRP A 139 -20.85 -18.60 6.70
CA TRP A 139 -21.28 -17.54 7.60
C TRP A 139 -20.16 -17.09 8.53
N SER A 140 -19.38 -18.02 9.11
CA SER A 140 -18.27 -17.64 9.98
C SER A 140 -17.15 -16.93 9.23
N GLY A 141 -16.79 -17.39 8.02
CA GLY A 141 -15.81 -16.72 7.18
C GLY A 141 -16.29 -15.33 6.75
N SER A 142 -17.54 -15.23 6.32
CA SER A 142 -18.16 -13.96 5.91
C SER A 142 -18.23 -12.97 7.07
N ALA A 143 -18.69 -13.40 8.25
CA ALA A 143 -18.80 -12.56 9.43
C ALA A 143 -17.42 -12.04 9.89
N PHE A 144 -16.40 -12.89 9.84
CA PHE A 144 -15.03 -12.47 10.18
C PHE A 144 -14.51 -11.42 9.20
N ILE A 145 -14.62 -11.66 7.89
CA ILE A 145 -14.16 -10.71 6.86
C ILE A 145 -14.93 -9.38 6.99
N MET A 146 -16.24 -9.44 7.16
CA MET A 146 -17.10 -8.28 7.37
C MET A 146 -16.64 -7.45 8.58
N TRP A 147 -16.43 -8.12 9.72
CA TRP A 147 -15.94 -7.48 10.94
C TRP A 147 -14.59 -6.79 10.72
N ILE A 148 -13.63 -7.47 10.07
CA ILE A 148 -12.31 -6.89 9.76
C ILE A 148 -12.45 -5.66 8.86
N CYS A 149 -13.25 -5.73 7.79
CA CYS A 149 -13.47 -4.61 6.87
C CYS A 149 -14.04 -3.38 7.59
N LEU A 150 -15.05 -3.59 8.44
CA LEU A 150 -15.67 -2.52 9.23
C LEU A 150 -14.72 -1.95 10.27
N ASP A 151 -13.92 -2.79 10.94
CA ASP A 151 -12.93 -2.33 11.90
C ASP A 151 -11.82 -1.51 11.23
N ILE A 152 -11.32 -1.95 10.07
CA ILE A 152 -10.36 -1.17 9.26
C ILE A 152 -10.97 0.18 8.88
N ALA A 153 -12.19 0.20 8.33
CA ALA A 153 -12.86 1.44 7.96
C ALA A 153 -13.03 2.39 9.16
N ARG A 154 -13.43 1.86 10.32
CA ARG A 154 -13.53 2.60 11.58
C ARG A 154 -12.20 3.20 12.01
N VAL A 155 -11.12 2.40 12.02
CA VAL A 155 -9.77 2.81 12.39
C VAL A 155 -9.24 3.87 11.43
N CYS A 156 -9.44 3.71 10.13
CA CYS A 156 -9.08 4.71 9.14
C CYS A 156 -9.82 6.02 9.41
N HIS A 157 -11.15 5.98 9.55
CA HIS A 157 -11.97 7.17 9.77
C HIS A 157 -11.57 7.93 11.04
N SER A 158 -11.32 7.23 12.17
CA SER A 158 -10.95 7.88 13.42
C SER A 158 -9.55 8.51 13.42
N ASN A 159 -8.62 7.99 12.60
CA ASN A 159 -7.22 8.43 12.60
C ASN A 159 -6.86 9.34 11.43
N VAL A 160 -7.63 9.36 10.32
CA VAL A 160 -7.42 10.26 9.18
C VAL A 160 -7.31 11.73 9.57
N PRO A 161 -8.14 12.30 10.46
CA PRO A 161 -8.03 13.71 10.86
C PRO A 161 -6.70 14.06 11.52
N ARG A 162 -6.04 13.08 12.16
CA ARG A 162 -4.78 13.26 12.90
C ARG A 162 -3.54 13.16 12.01
N MET A 163 -3.67 12.69 10.77
CA MET A 163 -2.54 12.54 9.85
C MET A 163 -2.12 13.90 9.29
N GLN A 164 -0.83 14.24 9.32
CA GLN A 164 -0.36 15.56 8.85
C GLN A 164 -0.21 15.65 7.33
N THR A 165 0.12 14.54 6.66
CA THR A 165 0.39 14.55 5.22
C THR A 165 -0.86 14.19 4.40
N PRO A 166 -1.23 14.98 3.36
CA PRO A 166 -2.43 14.74 2.56
C PRO A 166 -2.37 13.40 1.81
N ALA A 167 -1.19 12.95 1.38
CA ALA A 167 -1.00 11.66 0.72
C ALA A 167 -1.40 10.47 1.61
N PHE A 168 -1.08 10.52 2.90
CA PHE A 168 -1.52 9.50 3.86
C PHE A 168 -3.02 9.58 4.10
N ARG A 169 -3.59 10.79 4.21
CA ARG A 169 -5.05 10.95 4.34
C ARG A 169 -5.80 10.30 3.17
N SER A 170 -5.41 10.63 1.94
CA SER A 170 -5.99 10.05 0.73
C SER A 170 -5.82 8.53 0.69
N ALA A 171 -4.64 8.01 1.07
CA ALA A 171 -4.38 6.58 1.12
C ALA A 171 -5.34 5.84 2.07
N PHE A 172 -5.52 6.36 3.28
CA PHE A 172 -6.41 5.77 4.28
C PHE A 172 -7.89 5.91 3.92
N ILE A 173 -8.30 7.00 3.25
CA ILE A 173 -9.66 7.17 2.71
C ILE A 173 -9.94 6.13 1.62
N LEU A 174 -9.01 5.94 0.68
CA LEU A 174 -9.13 4.92 -0.38
C LEU A 174 -9.23 3.51 0.20
N ILE A 175 -8.41 3.19 1.21
CA ILE A 175 -8.48 1.91 1.92
C ILE A 175 -9.84 1.75 2.62
N ALA A 176 -10.31 2.77 3.34
CA ALA A 176 -11.59 2.71 4.04
C ALA A 176 -12.76 2.50 3.07
N LEU A 177 -12.79 3.26 1.97
CA LEU A 177 -13.81 3.12 0.92
C LEU A 177 -13.77 1.74 0.28
N GLY A 178 -12.58 1.22 -0.02
CA GLY A 178 -12.39 -0.13 -0.54
C GLY A 178 -12.87 -1.21 0.42
N CYS A 179 -12.63 -1.08 1.73
CA CYS A 179 -13.11 -2.02 2.75
C CYS A 179 -14.64 -1.98 2.90
N ILE A 180 -15.24 -0.79 2.88
CA ILE A 180 -16.71 -0.63 2.91
C ILE A 180 -17.33 -1.26 1.66
N LEU A 181 -16.76 -0.98 0.49
CA LEU A 181 -17.23 -1.57 -0.77
C LEU A 181 -17.10 -3.08 -0.76
N PHE A 182 -15.98 -3.63 -0.25
CA PHE A 182 -15.79 -5.07 -0.14
C PHE A 182 -16.81 -5.72 0.81
N ALA A 183 -17.12 -5.07 1.94
CA ALA A 183 -18.19 -5.49 2.84
C ALA A 183 -19.57 -5.51 2.14
N LEU A 184 -19.88 -4.50 1.33
CA LEU A 184 -21.11 -4.47 0.52
C LEU A 184 -21.13 -5.57 -0.55
N VAL A 185 -20.00 -5.86 -1.20
CA VAL A 185 -19.86 -6.95 -2.18
C VAL A 185 -20.08 -8.32 -1.53
N LEU A 186 -19.56 -8.51 -0.31
CA LEU A 186 -19.78 -9.72 0.46
C LEU A 186 -21.27 -9.87 0.83
N LEU A 187 -21.92 -8.80 1.27
CA LEU A 187 -23.36 -8.78 1.52
C LEU A 187 -24.16 -9.08 0.25
N ASN A 188 -23.79 -8.47 -0.88
CA ASN A 188 -24.37 -8.73 -2.19
C ASN A 188 -24.25 -10.22 -2.57
N ARG A 189 -23.13 -10.87 -2.26
CA ARG A 189 -22.94 -12.31 -2.52
C ARG A 189 -23.82 -13.19 -1.64
N LEU A 190 -24.04 -12.82 -0.37
CA LEU A 190 -24.98 -13.51 0.51
C LEU A 190 -26.43 -13.36 0.02
N LEU A 191 -26.82 -12.14 -0.40
CA LEU A 191 -28.13 -11.88 -1.00
C LEU A 191 -28.33 -12.66 -2.29
N TYR A 192 -27.31 -12.74 -3.15
CA TYR A 192 -27.35 -13.54 -4.37
C TYR A 192 -27.65 -15.02 -4.10
N GLY A 193 -27.02 -15.60 -3.07
CA GLY A 193 -27.34 -16.97 -2.64
C GLY A 193 -28.79 -17.15 -2.18
N ALA A 194 -29.32 -16.19 -1.41
CA ALA A 194 -30.70 -16.20 -0.96
C ALA A 194 -31.71 -16.04 -2.13
N VAL A 195 -31.44 -15.14 -3.07
CA VAL A 195 -32.29 -14.90 -4.26
C VAL A 195 -32.31 -16.12 -5.17
N ILE A 196 -31.16 -16.76 -5.41
CA ILE A 196 -31.14 -17.99 -6.23
C ILE A 196 -31.99 -19.09 -5.60
N LYS A 197 -31.95 -19.22 -4.27
CA LYS A 197 -32.75 -20.21 -3.56
C LYS A 197 -34.26 -19.94 -3.65
N ALA A 198 -34.66 -18.66 -3.71
CA ALA A 198 -36.07 -18.26 -3.76
C ALA A 198 -36.64 -18.23 -5.18
N ASP A 199 -35.94 -17.57 -6.11
CA ASP A 199 -36.46 -17.21 -7.44
C ASP A 199 -35.77 -17.97 -8.59
N GLY A 200 -34.77 -18.77 -8.28
CA GLY A 200 -33.96 -19.50 -9.26
C GLY A 200 -32.91 -18.63 -9.97
N PRO A 201 -32.00 -19.28 -10.74
CA PRO A 201 -30.84 -18.61 -11.35
C PRO A 201 -31.19 -17.72 -12.55
N ALA A 202 -32.39 -17.85 -13.13
CA ALA A 202 -32.83 -17.10 -14.31
C ALA A 202 -33.44 -15.73 -13.97
N SER A 203 -33.51 -15.34 -12.69
CA SER A 203 -34.10 -14.08 -12.28
C SER A 203 -33.23 -12.88 -12.71
N ALA A 204 -33.87 -11.80 -13.16
CA ALA A 204 -33.18 -10.56 -13.52
C ALA A 204 -32.40 -9.96 -12.33
N VAL A 205 -32.90 -10.17 -11.10
CA VAL A 205 -32.25 -9.76 -9.85
C VAL A 205 -30.95 -10.53 -9.64
N ALA A 206 -30.94 -11.86 -9.83
CA ALA A 206 -29.72 -12.66 -9.72
C ALA A 206 -28.65 -12.21 -10.74
N ALA A 207 -29.05 -11.93 -11.98
CA ALA A 207 -28.15 -11.41 -13.00
C ALA A 207 -27.53 -10.06 -12.60
N ALA A 208 -28.33 -9.13 -12.08
CA ALA A 208 -27.84 -7.82 -11.62
C ALA A 208 -26.87 -7.95 -10.43
N LEU A 209 -27.19 -8.79 -9.43
CA LEU A 209 -26.32 -9.05 -8.29
C LEU A 209 -24.99 -9.68 -8.69
N ASN A 210 -24.98 -10.55 -9.70
CA ASN A 210 -23.75 -11.16 -10.23
C ASN A 210 -22.86 -10.13 -10.93
N ILE A 211 -23.42 -9.23 -11.74
CA ILE A 211 -22.66 -8.14 -12.38
C ILE A 211 -22.08 -7.20 -11.31
N LEU A 212 -22.91 -6.81 -10.33
CA LEU A 212 -22.52 -5.93 -9.23
C LEU A 212 -21.41 -6.54 -8.37
N TYR A 213 -21.43 -7.86 -8.17
CA TYR A 213 -20.38 -8.60 -7.47
C TYR A 213 -19.03 -8.43 -8.18
N TRP A 214 -18.93 -8.75 -9.47
CA TRP A 214 -17.67 -8.69 -10.21
C TRP A 214 -17.12 -7.26 -10.32
N ALA A 215 -17.99 -6.30 -10.61
CA ALA A 215 -17.61 -4.89 -10.70
C ALA A 215 -17.16 -4.36 -9.33
N GLY A 216 -17.94 -4.62 -8.28
CA GLY A 216 -17.65 -4.15 -6.93
C GLY A 216 -16.38 -4.75 -6.35
N GLU A 217 -16.15 -6.05 -6.54
CA GLU A 217 -14.91 -6.72 -6.12
C GLU A 217 -13.69 -6.08 -6.77
N THR A 218 -13.73 -5.91 -8.10
CA THR A 218 -12.61 -5.31 -8.86
C THR A 218 -12.31 -3.89 -8.37
N VAL A 219 -13.35 -3.06 -8.21
CA VAL A 219 -13.18 -1.68 -7.72
C VAL A 219 -12.66 -1.66 -6.29
N ALA A 220 -13.16 -2.53 -5.40
CA ALA A 220 -12.69 -2.61 -4.02
C ALA A 220 -11.19 -2.97 -3.96
N VAL A 221 -10.76 -3.98 -4.72
CA VAL A 221 -9.35 -4.40 -4.78
C VAL A 221 -8.47 -3.30 -5.35
N LEU A 222 -8.92 -2.59 -6.40
CA LEU A 222 -8.19 -1.45 -6.96
C LEU A 222 -8.05 -0.29 -5.96
N LEU A 223 -9.13 0.06 -5.26
CA LEU A 223 -9.11 1.12 -4.24
C LEU A 223 -8.14 0.80 -3.11
N VAL A 224 -8.21 -0.42 -2.56
CA VAL A 224 -7.29 -0.87 -1.49
C VAL A 224 -5.85 -0.90 -2.00
N SER A 225 -5.62 -1.43 -3.19
CA SER A 225 -4.27 -1.52 -3.79
C SER A 225 -3.68 -0.13 -4.05
N LEU A 226 -4.47 0.80 -4.58
CA LEU A 226 -4.06 2.18 -4.81
C LEU A 226 -3.76 2.89 -3.48
N GLY A 227 -4.62 2.73 -2.48
CA GLY A 227 -4.42 3.26 -1.14
C GLY A 227 -3.14 2.73 -0.48
N LEU A 228 -2.79 1.46 -0.71
CA LEU A 228 -1.52 0.91 -0.25
C LEU A 228 -0.32 1.45 -1.05
N LEU A 229 -0.44 1.73 -2.35
CA LEU A 229 0.67 2.25 -3.16
C LEU A 229 0.95 3.74 -2.93
N LEU A 230 -0.09 4.53 -2.66
CA LEU A 230 -0.01 6.00 -2.63
C LEU A 230 1.06 6.57 -1.66
N PRO A 231 1.20 6.08 -0.40
CA PRO A 231 2.25 6.59 0.50
C PRO A 231 3.67 6.28 0.02
N ARG A 232 3.86 5.20 -0.76
CA ARG A 232 5.16 4.85 -1.34
C ARG A 232 5.48 5.71 -2.54
N LEU A 233 4.53 5.86 -3.44
CA LEU A 233 4.70 6.66 -4.65
C LEU A 233 5.03 8.10 -4.31
N THR A 234 4.32 8.70 -3.37
CA THR A 234 4.61 10.08 -2.93
C THR A 234 5.99 10.21 -2.31
N GLY A 235 6.45 9.26 -1.49
CA GLY A 235 7.80 9.28 -0.93
C GLY A 235 8.92 9.10 -1.96
N HIS A 236 8.68 8.37 -3.05
CA HIS A 236 9.64 8.24 -4.16
C HIS A 236 9.59 9.45 -5.09
N LEU A 237 8.40 9.94 -5.43
CA LEU A 237 8.21 11.13 -6.26
C LEU A 237 8.80 12.37 -5.60
N GLN A 238 8.61 12.57 -4.29
CA GLN A 238 9.23 13.68 -3.57
C GLN A 238 10.75 13.61 -3.59
N ARG A 239 11.33 12.42 -3.42
CA ARG A 239 12.79 12.22 -3.51
C ARG A 239 13.32 12.44 -4.92
N ALA A 240 12.59 11.97 -5.93
CA ALA A 240 12.95 12.15 -7.34
C ALA A 240 12.83 13.62 -7.77
N ALA A 241 11.71 14.28 -7.44
CA ALA A 241 11.47 15.69 -7.69
C ALA A 241 12.51 16.56 -6.97
N PHE A 242 12.86 16.25 -5.72
CA PHE A 242 13.96 16.92 -5.02
C PHE A 242 15.30 16.67 -5.72
N GLY A 243 15.57 15.45 -6.16
CA GLY A 243 16.77 15.12 -6.92
C GLY A 243 16.89 15.92 -8.22
N ILE A 244 15.79 16.08 -8.96
CA ILE A 244 15.72 16.90 -10.18
C ILE A 244 15.91 18.38 -9.84
N ARG A 245 15.18 18.90 -8.84
CA ARG A 245 15.30 20.29 -8.39
C ARG A 245 16.72 20.62 -7.92
N ALA A 246 17.35 19.72 -7.16
CA ALA A 246 18.73 19.88 -6.71
C ALA A 246 19.72 19.87 -7.89
N ARG A 247 19.47 19.08 -8.94
CA ARG A 247 20.28 19.09 -10.16
C ARG A 247 20.11 20.39 -10.96
N LEU A 248 18.89 20.90 -11.08
CA LEU A 248 18.61 22.19 -11.73
C LEU A 248 19.30 23.34 -10.99
N LEU A 249 19.17 23.38 -9.66
CA LEU A 249 19.86 24.38 -8.82
C LEU A 249 21.38 24.27 -8.91
N LEU A 250 21.92 23.05 -9.04
CA LEU A 250 23.36 22.83 -9.20
C LEU A 250 23.88 23.31 -10.57
N LEU A 251 23.04 23.28 -11.62
CA LEU A 251 23.33 23.89 -12.91
C LEU A 251 23.32 25.42 -12.83
N GLU A 252 22.35 26.01 -12.13
CA GLU A 252 22.26 27.46 -11.94
C GLU A 252 23.40 28.00 -11.06
N ILE A 253 23.78 27.27 -10.00
CA ILE A 253 24.87 27.66 -9.08
C ILE A 253 26.26 27.38 -9.66
N GLY A 254 26.39 26.43 -10.59
CA GLY A 254 27.66 26.11 -11.25
C GLY A 254 28.45 27.32 -11.76
N PRO A 255 27.86 28.21 -12.59
CA PRO A 255 28.55 29.40 -13.09
C PRO A 255 28.85 30.44 -12.01
N ILE A 256 27.96 30.61 -11.02
CA ILE A 256 28.14 31.52 -9.89
C ILE A 256 29.35 31.07 -9.05
N TRP A 257 29.35 29.78 -8.67
CA TRP A 257 30.45 29.15 -7.95
C TRP A 257 31.75 29.28 -8.73
N ASN A 258 31.78 29.03 -10.05
CA ASN A 258 33.01 29.20 -10.83
C ASN A 258 33.56 30.63 -10.79
N ARG A 259 32.69 31.65 -10.84
CA ARG A 259 33.12 33.06 -10.76
C ARG A 259 33.69 33.39 -9.39
N VAL A 260 32.95 33.07 -8.32
CA VAL A 260 33.39 33.32 -6.93
C VAL A 260 34.62 32.47 -6.58
N ALA A 261 34.68 31.23 -7.05
CA ALA A 261 35.82 30.34 -6.86
C ALA A 261 37.09 30.86 -7.56
N SER A 262 36.93 31.45 -8.75
CA SER A 262 38.08 31.93 -9.51
C SER A 262 38.81 33.08 -8.83
N SER A 263 38.11 33.93 -8.08
CA SER A 263 38.70 35.07 -7.36
C SER A 263 39.36 34.67 -6.03
N GLN A 264 38.98 33.54 -5.41
CA GLN A 264 39.43 33.16 -4.06
C GLN A 264 39.89 31.70 -3.95
N HIS A 265 40.91 31.34 -4.73
CA HIS A 265 41.42 29.96 -4.80
C HIS A 265 41.90 29.35 -3.47
N HIS A 266 42.27 30.18 -2.47
CA HIS A 266 42.82 29.71 -1.20
C HIS A 266 41.76 29.20 -0.20
N LEU A 267 40.48 29.54 -0.39
CA LEU A 267 39.37 29.13 0.48
C LEU A 267 38.66 27.85 0.00
N ILE A 268 39.09 27.28 -1.14
CA ILE A 268 38.39 26.18 -1.80
C ILE A 268 39.08 24.85 -1.50
N LEU A 269 38.36 23.99 -0.77
CA LEU A 269 38.85 22.70 -0.29
C LEU A 269 39.25 21.68 -1.38
N ARG A 270 38.91 21.90 -2.66
CA ARG A 270 39.37 21.04 -3.77
C ARG A 270 39.14 21.68 -5.15
N ASN A 271 40.22 21.89 -5.90
CA ASN A 271 40.21 22.41 -7.27
C ASN A 271 39.68 21.35 -8.28
N ARG A 272 38.36 21.11 -8.28
CA ARG A 272 37.70 20.27 -9.29
C ARG A 272 36.80 21.17 -10.12
N ARG A 273 37.34 21.71 -11.22
CA ARG A 273 36.57 22.43 -12.26
C ARG A 273 35.24 21.71 -12.47
N THR A 274 34.15 22.47 -12.45
CA THR A 274 32.80 21.99 -12.67
C THR A 274 32.69 21.40 -14.07
N SER A 275 32.93 20.09 -14.19
CA SER A 275 32.53 19.37 -15.39
C SER A 275 31.00 19.33 -15.43
N SER A 276 30.41 19.59 -16.59
CA SER A 276 28.98 19.40 -16.88
C SER A 276 28.47 18.00 -16.52
N LEU A 277 29.38 17.02 -16.39
CA LEU A 277 29.12 15.68 -15.86
C LEU A 277 28.69 15.66 -14.38
N THR A 278 28.80 16.77 -13.63
CA THR A 278 28.26 16.87 -12.26
C THR A 278 26.74 16.82 -12.20
N PHE A 279 26.02 17.08 -13.31
CA PHE A 279 24.57 16.84 -13.41
C PHE A 279 24.20 15.36 -13.20
N PHE A 280 25.06 14.44 -13.66
CA PHE A 280 24.88 12.99 -13.51
C PHE A 280 25.39 12.47 -12.16
N SER A 281 25.88 13.34 -11.27
CA SER A 281 26.35 12.94 -9.95
C SER A 281 25.21 12.33 -9.13
N ARG A 282 25.44 11.11 -8.63
CA ARG A 282 24.57 10.41 -7.67
C ARG A 282 24.39 11.19 -6.35
N HIS A 283 25.25 12.18 -6.09
CA HIS A 283 25.30 12.98 -4.87
C HIS A 283 25.01 14.48 -5.12
N ALA A 284 24.08 14.79 -6.03
CA ALA A 284 23.75 16.18 -6.40
C ALA A 284 23.42 17.08 -5.20
N ALA A 285 22.70 16.57 -4.20
CA ALA A 285 22.35 17.35 -3.01
C ALA A 285 23.54 17.65 -2.09
N THR A 286 24.46 16.70 -1.91
CA THR A 286 25.69 16.91 -1.13
C THR A 286 26.62 17.89 -1.83
N GLN A 287 26.68 17.83 -3.17
CA GLN A 287 27.44 18.80 -3.96
C GLN A 287 26.82 20.19 -3.94
N LEU A 288 25.49 20.28 -3.99
CA LEU A 288 24.77 21.55 -3.86
C LEU A 288 25.08 22.20 -2.50
N HIS A 289 24.94 21.44 -1.41
CA HIS A 289 25.26 21.93 -0.07
C HIS A 289 26.71 22.40 0.04
N ARG A 290 27.66 21.61 -0.46
CA ARG A 290 29.07 21.96 -0.44
C ARG A 290 29.37 23.25 -1.21
N ARG A 291 28.87 23.38 -2.45
CA ARG A 291 29.11 24.60 -3.26
C ARG A 291 28.50 25.83 -2.62
N LEU A 292 27.39 25.65 -1.92
CA LEU A 292 26.69 26.75 -1.26
C LEU A 292 27.44 27.25 -0.02
N VAL A 293 27.98 26.32 0.79
CA VAL A 293 28.89 26.66 1.90
C VAL A 293 30.14 27.37 1.37
N GLU A 294 30.76 26.84 0.32
CA GLU A 294 31.95 27.48 -0.28
C GLU A 294 31.66 28.90 -0.81
N ILE A 295 30.47 29.17 -1.37
CA ILE A 295 30.06 30.53 -1.77
C ILE A 295 29.92 31.45 -0.55
N ARG A 296 29.26 30.99 0.51
CA ARG A 296 29.06 31.78 1.74
C ARG A 296 30.36 32.07 2.47
N ASP A 297 31.26 31.09 2.53
CA ASP A 297 32.60 31.28 3.11
C ASP A 297 33.38 32.35 2.34
N CYS A 298 33.27 32.37 1.01
CA CYS A 298 33.89 33.40 0.16
C CYS A 298 33.26 34.80 0.37
N GLU A 299 31.93 34.90 0.51
CA GLU A 299 31.25 36.16 0.86
C GLU A 299 31.69 36.68 2.24
N MET A 300 31.83 35.80 3.23
CA MET A 300 32.25 36.17 4.58
C MET A 300 33.72 36.59 4.65
N ALA A 301 34.59 35.93 3.88
CA ALA A 301 36.03 36.21 3.86
C ALA A 301 36.40 37.48 3.10
N SER A 302 35.54 38.00 2.23
CA SER A 302 35.77 39.28 1.54
C SER A 302 34.48 40.08 1.40
N PRO A 303 34.31 41.15 2.19
CA PRO A 303 33.16 42.05 2.08
C PRO A 303 32.97 42.66 0.69
N GLU A 304 34.06 42.81 -0.08
CA GLU A 304 34.02 43.26 -1.49
C GLU A 304 33.44 42.21 -2.47
N ALA A 305 33.50 40.92 -2.11
CA ALA A 305 32.89 39.83 -2.87
C ALA A 305 31.37 39.75 -2.64
N ALA A 306 30.88 40.15 -1.45
CA ALA A 306 29.43 40.28 -1.19
C ALA A 306 28.74 41.32 -2.09
N GLY A 307 29.50 42.30 -2.59
CA GLY A 307 29.06 43.29 -3.59
C GLY A 307 29.06 42.80 -5.05
N HIS A 308 29.64 41.63 -5.34
CA HIS A 308 29.77 41.09 -6.70
C HIS A 308 28.63 40.17 -7.14
N LEU A 309 27.77 39.72 -6.21
CA LEU A 309 26.60 38.92 -6.55
C LEU A 309 25.46 39.83 -6.99
N ASP A 310 25.01 39.65 -8.22
CA ASP A 310 23.82 40.32 -8.73
C ASP A 310 22.56 39.87 -7.95
N ALA A 311 21.52 40.69 -7.94
CA ALA A 311 20.25 40.38 -7.27
C ALA A 311 19.67 39.03 -7.72
N HIS A 312 19.86 38.69 -9.01
CA HIS A 312 19.48 37.38 -9.54
C HIS A 312 20.29 36.23 -8.89
N GLU A 313 21.60 36.37 -8.78
CA GLU A 313 22.48 35.33 -8.22
C GLU A 313 22.19 35.11 -6.74
N ARG A 314 21.96 36.19 -5.99
CA ARG A 314 21.57 36.14 -4.59
C ARG A 314 20.25 35.38 -4.40
N SER A 315 19.27 35.62 -5.29
CA SER A 315 18.00 34.88 -5.30
C SER A 315 18.17 33.39 -5.61
N VAL A 316 19.15 33.01 -6.44
CA VAL A 316 19.46 31.61 -6.76
C VAL A 316 20.06 30.89 -5.56
N VAL A 317 20.99 31.56 -4.85
CA VAL A 317 21.62 31.04 -3.63
C VAL A 317 20.56 30.86 -2.52
N GLU A 318 19.72 31.86 -2.28
CA GLU A 318 18.64 31.77 -1.29
C GLU A 318 17.65 30.64 -1.62
N ARG A 319 17.25 30.49 -2.89
CA ARG A 319 16.38 29.37 -3.32
C ARG A 319 17.02 28.00 -3.07
N ALA A 320 18.34 27.90 -3.19
CA ALA A 320 19.06 26.66 -2.93
C ALA A 320 19.25 26.37 -1.44
N GLU A 321 19.49 27.39 -0.61
CA GLU A 321 19.48 27.30 0.86
C GLU A 321 18.14 26.80 1.36
N LEU A 322 17.06 27.48 0.96
CA LEU A 322 15.70 27.17 1.38
C LEU A 322 15.30 25.75 0.96
N ALA A 323 15.74 25.29 -0.22
CA ALA A 323 15.53 23.91 -0.66
C ALA A 323 16.27 22.88 0.22
N LEU A 324 17.49 23.17 0.67
CA LEU A 324 18.27 22.29 1.55
C LEU A 324 17.75 22.29 2.99
N GLU A 325 17.31 23.44 3.50
CA GLU A 325 16.68 23.58 4.82
C GLU A 325 15.37 22.82 4.91
N THR A 326 14.51 22.94 3.89
CA THR A 326 13.22 22.23 3.82
C THR A 326 13.42 20.71 3.89
N ARG A 327 14.49 20.19 3.29
CA ARG A 327 14.86 18.77 3.39
C ARG A 327 15.36 18.39 4.79
N SER A 328 16.17 19.25 5.40
CA SER A 328 16.77 19.01 6.71
C SER A 328 15.72 19.02 7.84
N GLY A 329 14.74 19.93 7.76
CA GLY A 329 13.56 19.95 8.64
C GLY A 329 12.64 18.74 8.45
N GLY A 330 12.46 18.28 7.20
CA GLY A 330 11.71 17.06 6.89
C GLY A 330 12.38 15.74 7.30
N GLN A 331 13.70 15.73 7.51
CA GLN A 331 14.43 14.58 8.05
C GLN A 331 14.46 14.54 9.59
N ARG A 332 14.32 15.68 10.28
CA ARG A 332 14.21 15.74 11.76
C ARG A 332 12.83 15.38 12.30
N THR A 333 11.81 15.36 11.44
CA THR A 333 10.40 15.08 11.79
C THR A 333 9.92 13.68 11.40
N ARG A 334 10.85 12.80 10.98
CA ARG A 334 10.58 11.39 10.67
C ARG A 334 11.25 10.45 11.66
#